data_AF-A0A392Q7N2-F1
#
_entry.id   AF-A0A392Q7N2-F1
#
_cell.length_a   1.000
_cell.length_b   1.000
_cell.length_c   1.000
_cell.angle_alpha   90.00
_cell.angle_beta   90.00
_cell.angle_gamma   90.00
#
_symmetry.space_group_name_H-M   'P 1'
#
loop_
_entity.id
_entity.type
_entity.pdbx_description
1 polymer ?
#
loop_
_entity_poly.entity_id
_entity_poly.type
_entity_poly.pdbx_seq_one_letter_code
_entity_poly.pdbx_strand_id
1 'polypeptide(L)' 'MAFPHQQTIDYPSFKLLIVGDGGTGKTTFVKRHLTGEFQKRYEL' A
#
# COMPACT_ATOMS: atom_id res chain seq x y z
N MET A 1 23.83 -9.35 -10.96
CA MET A 1 23.81 -7.91 -10.64
C MET A 1 23.15 -7.77 -9.27
N ALA A 2 23.90 -7.37 -8.25
CA ALA A 2 23.34 -7.13 -6.92
C ALA A 2 23.01 -5.64 -6.80
N PHE A 3 21.78 -5.30 -6.45
CA PHE A 3 21.37 -3.91 -6.28
C PHE A 3 22.09 -3.34 -5.04
N PRO A 4 22.84 -2.23 -5.18
CA PRO A 4 23.41 -1.57 -4.02
C PRO A 4 22.27 -0.96 -3.20
N HIS A 5 22.42 -0.95 -1.87
CA HIS A 5 21.51 -0.29 -0.92
C HIS A 5 20.27 -1.07 -0.45
N GLN A 6 20.44 -2.31 0.02
CA GLN A 6 19.43 -2.91 0.89
C GLN A 6 19.59 -2.34 2.30
N GLN A 7 18.75 -1.35 2.64
CA GLN A 7 18.68 -0.81 4.00
C GLN A 7 18.35 -1.97 4.96
N THR A 8 19.22 -2.19 5.95
CA THR A 8 18.98 -3.15 7.03
C THR A 8 17.90 -2.57 7.93
N ILE A 9 16.67 -3.04 7.76
CA ILE A 9 15.55 -2.69 8.62
C ILE A 9 15.60 -3.61 9.86
N ASP A 10 15.79 -3.04 11.05
CA ASP A 10 15.89 -3.77 12.33
C ASP A 10 14.55 -4.34 12.85
N TYR A 11 13.46 -4.19 12.09
CA TYR A 11 12.15 -4.72 12.40
C TYR A 11 11.62 -5.66 11.31
N PRO A 12 10.79 -6.66 11.66
CA PRO A 12 10.24 -7.57 10.67
C PRO A 12 9.38 -6.81 9.66
N SER A 13 9.72 -6.96 8.38
CA SER A 13 8.95 -6.44 7.27
C SER A 13 8.02 -7.51 6.73
N PHE A 14 6.74 -7.16 6.55
CA PHE A 14 5.73 -8.06 6.00
C PHE A 14 5.27 -7.56 4.64
N LYS A 15 5.25 -8.45 3.65
CA LYS A 15 4.67 -8.15 2.33
C LYS A 15 3.18 -8.45 2.37
N LEU A 16 2.35 -7.42 2.22
CA LEU A 16 0.89 -7.54 2.17
C LEU A 16 0.40 -7.49 0.72
N LEU A 17 -0.51 -8.40 0.35
CA LEU A 17 -1.26 -8.36 -0.89
C LEU A 17 -2.74 -8.15 -0.57
N ILE A 18 -3.38 -7.23 -1.29
CA ILE A 18 -4.82 -6.97 -1.18
C ILE A 18 -5.46 -7.31 -2.52
N VAL A 19 -6.40 -8.25 -2.51
CA VAL A 19 -7.07 -8.78 -3.70
C VAL A 19 -8.57 -8.54 -3.66
N GLY A 20 -9.21 -8.58 -4.83
CA GLY A 20 -10.65 -8.37 -5.02
C GLY A 20 -10.94 -7.67 -6.33
N ASP A 21 -12.22 -7.62 -6.71
CA ASP A 21 -12.66 -7.12 -8.02
C ASP A 21 -12.40 -5.61 -8.24
N GLY A 22 -12.53 -5.14 -9.47
CA GLY A 22 -12.47 -3.72 -9.79
C GLY A 22 -13.51 -2.93 -9.00
N GLY A 23 -13.15 -1.75 -8.48
CA GLY A 23 -14.10 -0.89 -7.75
C GLY A 23 -14.37 -1.26 -6.29
N THR A 24 -13.77 -2.32 -5.73
CA THR A 24 -13.96 -2.71 -4.32
C THR A 24 -13.25 -1.81 -3.28
N GLY A 25 -12.56 -0.76 -3.72
CA GLY A 25 -11.96 0.24 -2.82
C GLY A 25 -10.59 -0.13 -2.22
N LYS A 26 -9.90 -1.16 -2.73
CA LYS A 26 -8.54 -1.56 -2.26
C LYS A 26 -7.55 -0.39 -2.20
N THR A 27 -7.48 0.41 -3.26
CA THR A 27 -6.60 1.61 -3.31
C THR A 27 -7.01 2.65 -2.27
N THR A 28 -8.32 2.89 -2.11
CA THR A 28 -8.85 3.81 -1.11
C THR A 28 -8.52 3.34 0.31
N PHE A 29 -8.61 2.03 0.57
CA PHE A 29 -8.23 1.42 1.84
C PHE A 29 -6.75 1.64 2.16
N VAL A 30 -5.84 1.38 1.21
CA VAL A 30 -4.39 1.59 1.41
C VAL A 30 -4.08 3.07 1.61
N LYS A 31 -4.62 3.96 0.77
CA LYS A 31 -4.42 5.41 0.90
C LYS A 31 -4.88 5.91 2.26
N ARG A 32 -6.10 5.53 2.69
CA ARG A 32 -6.63 5.90 4.00
C ARG A 32 -5.81 5.35 5.17
N HIS A 33 -5.28 4.13 5.06
CA HIS A 33 -4.43 3.56 6.10
C HIS A 33 -3.12 4.34 6.26
N LEU A 34 -2.53 4.81 5.16
CA LEU A 34 -1.26 5.55 5.16
C LEU A 34 -1.43 7.03 5.51
N THR A 35 -2.48 7.69 5.01
CA THR A 35 -2.65 9.15 5.15
C THR A 35 -3.72 9.54 6.18
N GLY A 36 -4.61 8.64 6.55
CA GLY A 36 -5.81 8.93 7.35
C GLY A 36 -6.96 9.58 6.56
N GLU A 37 -6.72 10.05 5.34
CA GLU A 37 -7.72 10.76 4.53
C GLU A 37 -8.69 9.81 3.84
N PHE A 38 -9.96 10.24 3.73
CA PHE A 38 -10.99 9.49 3.02
C PHE A 38 -11.51 10.25 1.81
N GLN A 39 -11.24 9.72 0.62
CA GLN A 39 -11.83 10.20 -0.62
C GLN A 39 -13.16 9.50 -0.86
N LYS A 40 -14.26 10.27 -0.80
CA LYS A 40 -15.62 9.76 -1.03
C LYS A 40 -15.87 9.36 -2.48
N ARG A 41 -15.12 9.94 -3.43
CA ARG A 41 -15.19 9.63 -4.85
C ARG A 41 -13.80 9.22 -5.34
N TYR A 42 -13.77 8.29 -6.29
CA TYR A 42 -12.55 7.95 -7.00
C TYR A 42 -12.34 9.01 -8.09
N GLU A 43 -11.43 9.95 -7.86
CA GLU A 43 -10.94 10.85 -8.90
C GLU A 43 -9.81 10.11 -9.64
N LEU A 44 -9.98 9.94 -10.95
CA LEU A 44 -9.02 9.32 -11.86
C LEU A 44 -7.83 10.25 -12.09
#